data_AF-Q4V6X2-F1
#
_entry.id   AF-Q4V6X2-F1
#
_cell.length_a   1.000
_cell.length_b   1.000
_cell.length_c   1.000
_cell.angle_alpha   90.00
_cell.angle_beta   90.00
_cell.angle_gamma   90.00
#
_symmetry.space_group_name_H-M   'P 1'
#
loop_
_entity.id
_entity.type
_entity.pdbx_description
1 polymer ?
#
loop_
_entity_poly.entity_id
_entity_poly.type
_entity_poly.pdbx_seq_one_letter_code
_entity_poly.pdbx_strand_id
1 'polypeptide(L)'
;MPPRSWHCALCKCCILKRDHHCIFAATCIGHNNHRYFFWLTFYLAFGIFMSMATLFVDVGRSFYLLHRMKAGFGNTVKSLSYFRYVCLILNIFALGFPALMLRFQVQILKLNSTYYQISSRHHDLGFRNNCQLIMGQRGLWTFISPSLRSPLPHDGTHWKIKQCF
;
A
#
# COMPACT_ATOMS: atom_id res chain seq x y z
N MET A 1 0.18 -27.29 -11.69
CA MET A 1 0.79 -26.00 -11.26
C MET A 1 1.03 -26.08 -9.76
N PRO A 2 2.12 -25.49 -9.22
CA PRO A 2 2.35 -25.49 -7.77
C PRO A 2 1.16 -24.87 -7.04
N PRO A 3 0.89 -25.25 -5.78
CA PRO A 3 -0.21 -24.69 -4.99
C PRO A 3 -0.20 -23.15 -5.03
N ARG A 4 -1.40 -22.56 -5.09
CA ARG A 4 -1.62 -21.10 -5.14
C ARG A 4 -1.04 -20.40 -6.39
N SER A 5 -0.54 -21.14 -7.36
CA SER A 5 -0.04 -20.58 -8.62
C SER A 5 -1.14 -20.56 -9.67
N TRP A 6 -1.17 -19.50 -10.47
CA TRP A 6 -2.18 -19.31 -11.50
C TRP A 6 -1.56 -18.69 -12.75
N HIS A 7 -2.05 -19.09 -13.92
CA HIS A 7 -1.65 -18.48 -15.18
C HIS A 7 -2.19 -17.05 -15.29
N CYS A 8 -1.35 -16.11 -15.71
CA CYS A 8 -1.77 -14.76 -16.07
C CYS A 8 -1.68 -14.60 -17.59
N ALA A 9 -2.82 -14.40 -18.25
CA ALA A 9 -2.86 -14.21 -19.71
C ALA A 9 -2.10 -12.95 -20.17
N LEU A 10 -2.09 -11.89 -19.35
CA LEU A 10 -1.37 -10.65 -19.66
C LEU A 10 0.15 -10.83 -19.59
N CYS A 11 0.65 -11.52 -18.56
CA CYS A 11 2.08 -11.82 -18.43
C CYS A 11 2.54 -13.04 -19.25
N LYS A 12 1.59 -13.83 -19.78
CA LYS A 12 1.82 -15.08 -20.54
C LYS A 12 2.66 -16.12 -19.79
N CYS A 13 2.57 -16.14 -18.46
CA CYS A 13 3.28 -17.08 -17.61
C CYS A 13 2.50 -17.40 -16.33
N CYS A 14 2.90 -18.47 -15.65
CA CYS A 14 2.34 -18.87 -14.37
C CYS A 14 3.06 -18.13 -13.23
N ILE A 15 2.28 -17.52 -12.34
CA ILE A 15 2.80 -16.72 -11.22
C ILE A 15 2.62 -17.51 -9.93
N LEU A 16 3.72 -17.72 -9.19
CA LEU A 16 3.70 -18.35 -7.87
C LEU A 16 2.94 -17.47 -6.88
N LYS A 17 2.06 -18.09 -6.07
CA LYS A 17 1.20 -17.40 -5.09
C LYS A 17 0.56 -16.14 -5.70
N ARG A 18 -0.03 -16.28 -6.90
CA ARG A 18 -0.56 -15.14 -7.67
C ARG A 18 -1.59 -14.40 -6.84
N ASP A 19 -1.35 -13.11 -6.63
CA ASP A 19 -2.30 -12.21 -6.01
C ASP A 19 -3.20 -11.61 -7.09
N HIS A 20 -2.64 -10.77 -7.96
CA HIS A 20 -3.35 -10.17 -9.09
C HIS A 20 -2.36 -9.69 -10.17
N HIS A 21 -2.88 -9.29 -11.34
CA HIS A 21 -2.11 -8.49 -12.30
C HIS A 21 -2.38 -7.01 -11.99
N CYS A 22 -1.36 -6.29 -11.55
CA CYS A 22 -1.52 -4.89 -11.20
C CYS A 22 -1.29 -4.03 -12.44
N ILE A 23 -2.35 -3.35 -12.90
CA ILE A 23 -2.26 -2.43 -14.04
C ILE A 23 -1.34 -1.23 -13.74
N PHE A 24 -1.28 -0.78 -12.47
CA PHE A 24 -0.48 0.37 -12.07
C PHE A 24 1.01 0.06 -12.00
N ALA A 25 1.37 -1.17 -11.62
CA ALA A 25 2.75 -1.64 -11.62
C ALA A 25 3.15 -2.33 -12.94
N ALA A 26 2.22 -2.44 -13.89
CA ALA A 26 2.37 -3.15 -15.16
C ALA A 26 2.98 -4.57 -15.00
N THR A 27 2.67 -5.24 -13.89
CA THR A 27 3.24 -6.56 -13.56
C THR A 27 2.34 -7.36 -12.64
N CYS A 28 2.54 -8.67 -12.61
CA CYS A 28 1.85 -9.54 -11.67
C CYS A 28 2.45 -9.46 -10.27
N ILE A 29 1.59 -9.33 -9.27
CA ILE A 29 1.95 -9.43 -7.86
C ILE A 29 1.80 -10.89 -7.41
N GLY A 30 2.83 -11.43 -6.80
CA GLY A 30 2.90 -12.81 -6.33
C GLY A 30 4.05 -13.03 -5.36
N HIS A 31 4.47 -14.28 -5.19
CA HIS A 31 5.42 -14.72 -4.14
C HIS A 31 6.66 -13.81 -4.00
N ASN A 32 7.35 -13.54 -5.10
CA ASN A 32 8.66 -12.87 -5.07
C ASN A 32 8.60 -11.34 -4.96
N ASN A 33 7.44 -10.71 -5.21
CA ASN A 33 7.30 -9.25 -5.21
C ASN A 33 6.16 -8.71 -4.34
N HIS A 34 5.44 -9.57 -3.61
CA HIS A 34 4.36 -9.16 -2.71
C HIS A 34 4.82 -8.09 -1.70
N ARG A 35 6.01 -8.25 -1.11
CA ARG A 35 6.56 -7.25 -0.17
C ARG A 35 6.64 -5.84 -0.77
N TYR A 36 7.04 -5.74 -2.03
CA TYR A 36 7.24 -4.46 -2.69
C TYR A 36 5.91 -3.78 -2.95
N PHE A 37 4.91 -4.57 -3.36
CA PHE A 37 3.56 -4.07 -3.53
C PHE A 37 2.92 -3.62 -2.22
N PHE A 38 3.14 -4.37 -1.12
CA PHE A 38 2.69 -3.95 0.20
C PHE A 38 3.30 -2.59 0.57
N TRP A 39 4.62 -2.43 0.44
CA TRP A 39 5.27 -1.15 0.77
C TRP A 39 4.90 -0.02 -0.18
N LEU A 40 4.69 -0.30 -1.47
CA LEU A 40 4.16 0.66 -2.43
C LEU A 40 2.82 1.23 -1.97
N THR A 41 1.87 0.37 -1.58
CA THR A 41 0.55 0.82 -1.09
C THR A 41 0.66 1.59 0.23
N PHE A 42 1.56 1.19 1.12
CA PHE A 42 1.86 1.92 2.36
C PHE A 42 2.41 3.33 2.08
N TYR A 43 3.46 3.47 1.26
CA TYR A 43 4.06 4.77 0.99
C TYR A 43 3.14 5.69 0.20
N LEU A 44 2.31 5.16 -0.71
CA LEU A 44 1.30 5.96 -1.42
C LEU A 44 0.28 6.54 -0.42
N ALA A 45 -0.25 5.71 0.47
CA ALA A 45 -1.19 6.18 1.49
C ALA A 45 -0.52 7.18 2.45
N PHE A 46 0.69 6.88 2.91
CA PHE A 46 1.44 7.73 3.84
C PHE A 46 1.83 9.06 3.21
N GLY A 47 2.32 9.07 1.97
CA GLY A 47 2.69 10.29 1.25
C GLY A 47 1.52 11.24 1.04
N ILE A 48 0.35 10.72 0.64
CA ILE A 48 -0.88 11.51 0.49
C ILE A 48 -1.36 12.03 1.84
N PHE A 49 -1.31 11.20 2.89
CA PHE A 49 -1.64 11.63 4.24
C PHE A 49 -0.75 12.79 4.71
N MET A 50 0.57 12.69 4.51
CA MET A 50 1.51 13.76 4.85
C MET A 50 1.26 15.03 4.05
N SER A 51 1.02 14.92 2.75
CA SER A 51 0.62 16.05 1.87
C SER A 51 -0.65 16.75 2.40
N MET A 52 -1.67 15.97 2.76
CA MET A 52 -2.92 16.50 3.32
C MET A 52 -2.69 17.23 4.65
N ALA A 53 -1.86 16.67 5.55
CA ALA A 53 -1.52 17.30 6.82
C ALA A 53 -0.78 18.63 6.62
N THR A 54 0.21 18.68 5.72
CA THR A 54 0.94 19.90 5.41
C THR A 54 0.02 20.98 4.83
N LEU A 55 -0.81 20.63 3.85
CA LEU A 55 -1.76 21.58 3.25
C LEU A 55 -2.78 22.11 4.27
N PHE A 56 -3.24 21.27 5.20
CA PHE A 56 -4.16 21.67 6.25
C PHE A 56 -3.52 22.72 7.18
N VAL A 57 -2.28 22.49 7.60
CA VAL A 57 -1.50 23.45 8.41
C VAL A 57 -1.29 24.75 7.64
N ASP A 58 -0.93 24.69 6.35
CA ASP A 58 -0.67 25.87 5.54
C ASP A 58 -1.93 26.73 5.33
N VAL A 59 -3.09 26.11 5.11
CA VAL A 59 -4.37 26.83 5.01
C VAL A 59 -4.73 27.48 6.35
N GLY A 60 -4.61 26.75 7.46
CA GLY A 60 -4.85 27.29 8.80
C GLY A 60 -3.94 28.48 9.14
N ARG A 61 -2.64 28.37 8.84
CA ARG A 61 -1.66 29.45 9.01
C ARG A 61 -2.01 30.67 8.17
N SER A 62 -2.40 30.45 6.92
CA SER A 62 -2.78 31.54 6.01
C SER A 62 -3.99 32.29 6.56
N PHE A 63 -5.04 31.58 6.96
CA PHE A 63 -6.24 32.15 7.56
C PHE A 63 -5.94 32.97 8.82
N TYR A 64 -5.10 32.43 9.71
CA TYR A 64 -4.66 33.13 10.93
C TYR A 64 -3.94 34.45 10.63
N LEU A 65 -2.99 34.45 9.69
CA LEU A 65 -2.23 35.65 9.32
C LEU A 65 -3.12 36.72 8.69
N LEU A 66 -4.07 36.32 7.85
CA LEU A 66 -5.02 37.22 7.21
C LEU A 66 -5.93 37.90 8.23
N HIS A 67 -6.47 37.11 9.16
CA HIS A 67 -7.27 37.62 10.27
C HIS A 67 -6.47 38.61 11.14
N ARG A 68 -5.19 38.30 11.42
CA ARG A 68 -4.32 39.14 12.27
C ARG A 68 -3.90 40.45 11.58
N MET A 69 -3.61 40.43 10.28
CA MET A 69 -3.12 41.61 9.56
C MET A 69 -4.23 42.56 9.11
N LYS A 70 -5.53 42.20 9.28
CA LYS A 70 -6.68 42.93 8.68
C LYS A 70 -6.46 43.28 7.20
N ALA A 71 -5.63 42.51 6.51
CA ALA A 71 -5.11 42.86 5.21
C ALA A 71 -6.09 42.42 4.12
N GLY A 72 -6.38 43.32 3.18
CA GLY A 72 -7.05 42.97 1.94
C GLY A 72 -6.18 42.01 1.12
N PHE A 73 -6.81 41.02 0.50
CA PHE A 73 -6.10 40.06 -0.35
C PHE A 73 -5.69 40.67 -1.70
N GLY A 74 -4.39 40.70 -1.99
CA GLY A 74 -3.88 40.88 -3.35
C GLY A 74 -4.17 39.64 -4.23
N ASN A 75 -4.26 39.82 -5.55
CA ASN A 75 -4.64 38.77 -6.50
C ASN A 75 -3.73 37.52 -6.45
N THR A 76 -2.42 37.70 -6.22
CA THR A 76 -1.45 36.61 -6.04
C THR A 76 -1.79 35.72 -4.83
N VAL A 77 -2.17 36.34 -3.70
CA VAL A 77 -2.52 35.62 -2.47
C VAL A 77 -3.85 34.88 -2.65
N LYS A 78 -4.80 35.44 -3.41
CA LYS A 78 -6.07 34.77 -3.75
C LYS A 78 -5.84 33.53 -4.60
N SER A 79 -5.00 33.65 -5.64
CA SER A 79 -4.65 32.53 -6.53
C SER A 79 -3.95 31.40 -5.77
N LEU A 80 -2.96 31.72 -4.92
CA LEU A 80 -2.28 30.73 -4.08
C LEU A 80 -3.23 30.05 -3.08
N SER A 81 -4.15 30.81 -2.48
CA SER A 81 -5.18 30.27 -1.59
C SER A 81 -6.09 29.29 -2.32
N TYR A 82 -6.61 29.67 -3.49
CA TYR A 82 -7.44 28.82 -4.33
C TYR A 82 -6.73 27.52 -4.73
N PHE A 83 -5.48 27.62 -5.20
CA PHE A 83 -4.67 26.45 -5.55
C PHE A 83 -4.55 25.46 -4.38
N ARG A 84 -4.27 25.95 -3.16
CA ARG A 84 -4.20 25.11 -1.95
C ARG A 84 -5.51 24.41 -1.62
N TYR A 85 -6.65 25.10 -1.75
CA TYR A 85 -7.97 24.49 -1.57
C TYR A 85 -8.26 23.40 -2.59
N VAL A 86 -7.95 23.63 -3.87
CA VAL A 86 -8.09 22.61 -4.92
C VAL A 86 -7.20 21.41 -4.61
N CYS A 87 -5.94 21.63 -4.23
CA CYS A 87 -5.04 20.55 -3.83
C CYS A 87 -5.57 19.74 -2.64
N LEU A 88 -6.14 20.39 -1.61
CA LEU A 88 -6.76 19.68 -0.48
C LEU A 88 -7.88 18.75 -0.93
N ILE A 89 -8.79 19.25 -1.76
CA ILE A 89 -9.91 18.47 -2.29
C ILE A 89 -9.39 17.27 -3.08
N LEU A 90 -8.42 17.48 -3.98
CA LEU A 90 -7.80 16.41 -4.76
C LEU A 90 -7.12 15.36 -3.88
N ASN A 91 -6.42 15.77 -2.81
CA ASN A 91 -5.77 14.85 -1.88
C ASN A 91 -6.78 14.00 -1.09
N ILE A 92 -7.93 14.57 -0.69
CA ILE A 92 -9.00 13.82 -0.01
C ILE A 92 -9.51 12.69 -0.92
N PHE A 93 -9.79 12.99 -2.18
CA PHE A 93 -10.22 11.97 -3.14
C PHE A 93 -9.10 10.97 -3.45
N ALA A 94 -7.87 11.44 -3.61
CA ALA A 94 -6.72 10.60 -3.91
C ALA A 94 -6.39 9.61 -2.78
N LEU A 95 -6.68 9.95 -1.51
CA LEU A 95 -6.38 9.08 -0.36
C LEU A 95 -7.25 7.82 -0.34
N GLY A 96 -8.49 7.89 -0.84
CA GLY A 96 -9.46 6.81 -0.73
C GLY A 96 -8.96 5.49 -1.36
N PHE A 97 -8.41 5.57 -2.56
CA PHE A 97 -7.96 4.37 -3.29
C PHE A 97 -6.75 3.67 -2.65
N PRO A 98 -5.62 4.35 -2.35
CA PRO A 98 -4.49 3.75 -1.66
C PRO A 98 -4.83 3.27 -0.25
N ALA A 99 -5.68 3.98 0.49
CA ALA A 99 -6.10 3.55 1.84
C ALA A 99 -6.90 2.23 1.79
N LEU A 100 -7.82 2.09 0.83
CA LEU A 100 -8.56 0.85 0.61
C LEU A 100 -7.65 -0.29 0.18
N MET A 101 -6.74 -0.04 -0.76
CA MET A 101 -5.74 -1.02 -1.20
C MET A 101 -4.86 -1.48 -0.02
N LEU A 102 -4.37 -0.55 0.80
CA LEU A 102 -3.56 -0.87 1.97
C LEU A 102 -4.34 -1.71 2.98
N ARG A 103 -5.62 -1.42 3.22
CA ARG A 103 -6.48 -2.24 4.08
C ARG A 103 -6.54 -3.68 3.61
N PHE A 104 -6.74 -3.91 2.31
CA PHE A 104 -6.75 -5.25 1.74
C PHE A 104 -5.38 -5.94 1.87
N GLN A 105 -4.29 -5.23 1.60
CA GLN A 105 -2.94 -5.78 1.74
C GLN A 105 -2.60 -6.13 3.20
N VAL A 106 -3.08 -5.36 4.18
CA VAL A 106 -2.96 -5.68 5.61
C VAL A 106 -3.75 -6.96 5.95
N GLN A 107 -4.96 -7.14 5.40
CA GLN A 107 -5.72 -8.38 5.60
C GLN A 107 -5.01 -9.59 4.98
N ILE A 108 -4.52 -9.44 3.75
CA ILE A 108 -3.75 -10.46 3.05
C ILE A 108 -2.50 -10.85 3.83
N LEU A 109 -1.82 -9.86 4.43
CA LEU A 109 -0.65 -10.12 5.26
C LEU A 109 -1.02 -10.83 6.56
N LYS A 110 -2.10 -10.42 7.23
CA LYS A 110 -2.55 -11.03 8.48
C LYS A 110 -2.98 -12.49 8.30
N LEU A 111 -3.63 -12.82 7.20
CA LEU A 111 -4.19 -14.16 6.95
C LEU A 111 -3.32 -15.02 6.04
N ASN A 112 -2.21 -14.48 5.52
CA ASN A 112 -1.41 -15.10 4.47
C ASN A 112 -2.27 -15.59 3.28
N SER A 113 -3.26 -14.79 2.91
CA SER A 113 -4.19 -15.11 1.83
C SER A 113 -3.71 -14.56 0.47
N THR A 114 -4.58 -14.59 -0.54
CA THR A 114 -4.41 -13.87 -1.81
C THR A 114 -5.67 -13.05 -2.07
N TYR A 115 -5.62 -12.12 -3.02
CA TYR A 115 -6.77 -11.30 -3.41
C TYR A 115 -8.03 -12.13 -3.71
N TYR A 116 -7.90 -13.24 -4.44
CA TYR A 116 -9.01 -14.15 -4.76
C TYR A 116 -9.58 -14.90 -3.54
N GLN A 117 -8.83 -15.02 -2.46
CA GLN A 117 -9.20 -15.77 -1.26
C GLN A 117 -9.02 -14.92 0.00
N ILE A 118 -9.41 -13.65 -0.04
CA ILE A 118 -8.98 -12.66 0.95
C ILE A 118 -9.30 -13.03 2.41
N SER A 119 -10.43 -13.69 2.65
CA SER A 119 -10.92 -14.13 3.96
C SER A 119 -10.51 -15.56 4.35
N SER A 120 -9.81 -16.27 3.46
CA SER A 120 -9.38 -17.64 3.70
C SER A 120 -8.34 -17.72 4.80
N ARG A 121 -8.54 -18.65 5.74
CA ARG A 121 -7.63 -18.92 6.87
C ARG A 121 -6.81 -20.20 6.70
N HIS A 122 -6.90 -20.85 5.55
CA HIS A 122 -6.21 -22.13 5.30
C HIS A 122 -4.70 -22.03 5.44
N HIS A 123 -4.11 -20.86 5.19
CA HIS A 123 -2.66 -20.65 5.25
C HIS A 123 -2.25 -19.71 6.39
N ASP A 124 -3.16 -19.43 7.33
CA ASP A 124 -2.91 -18.56 8.47
C ASP A 124 -2.12 -19.33 9.54
N LEU A 125 -0.82 -19.03 9.63
CA LEU A 125 0.13 -19.65 10.56
C LEU A 125 0.50 -18.72 11.73
N GLY A 126 -0.30 -17.68 11.96
CA GLY A 126 -0.03 -16.63 12.94
C GLY A 126 0.76 -15.45 12.38
N PHE A 127 0.53 -14.27 12.96
CA PHE A 127 0.98 -12.99 12.40
C PHE A 127 2.49 -12.93 12.08
N ARG A 128 3.35 -13.39 13.00
CA ARG A 128 4.81 -13.37 12.80
C ARG A 128 5.24 -14.22 11.62
N ASN A 129 4.69 -15.43 11.51
CA ASN A 129 4.99 -16.36 10.42
C ASN A 129 4.45 -15.82 9.09
N ASN A 130 3.21 -15.33 9.08
CA ASN A 130 2.58 -14.76 7.89
C ASN A 130 3.37 -13.54 7.38
N CYS A 131 3.85 -12.68 8.30
CA CYS A 131 4.72 -11.56 7.97
C CYS A 131 6.04 -12.03 7.36
N GLN A 132 6.72 -13.02 7.95
CA GLN A 132 7.96 -13.57 7.38
C GLN A 132 7.76 -14.20 6.00
N LEU A 133 6.61 -14.83 5.75
CA LEU A 133 6.28 -15.46 4.45
C LEU A 133 6.07 -14.44 3.32
N ILE A 134 5.74 -13.18 3.65
CA ILE A 134 5.51 -12.13 2.67
C ILE A 134 6.70 -11.17 2.60
N MET A 135 7.20 -10.75 3.75
CA MET A 135 8.25 -9.72 3.87
C MET A 135 9.67 -10.32 3.88
N GLY A 136 9.81 -11.61 4.13
CA GLY A 136 11.08 -12.32 4.31
C GLY A 136 11.64 -12.22 5.73
N GLN A 137 12.87 -12.69 5.91
CA GLN A 137 13.53 -12.81 7.23
C GLN A 137 13.60 -11.50 8.03
N ARG A 138 13.73 -10.34 7.36
CA ARG A 138 13.79 -9.03 8.04
C ARG A 138 12.40 -8.50 8.42
N GLY A 139 11.32 -9.16 7.99
CA GLY A 139 9.96 -8.77 8.34
C GLY A 139 9.65 -7.32 7.97
N LEU A 140 8.99 -6.61 8.88
CA LEU A 140 8.57 -5.23 8.65
C LEU A 140 9.73 -4.25 8.52
N TRP A 141 10.95 -4.56 9.00
CA TRP A 141 12.13 -3.70 8.84
C TRP A 141 12.50 -3.39 7.38
N THR A 142 11.92 -4.14 6.43
CA THR A 142 12.02 -3.84 5.00
C THR A 142 11.39 -2.50 4.60
N PHE A 143 10.60 -1.86 5.46
CA PHE A 143 10.08 -0.50 5.27
C PHE A 143 11.15 0.60 5.23
N ILE A 144 12.41 0.29 5.57
CA ILE A 144 13.47 1.30 5.52
C ILE A 144 13.93 1.53 4.07
N SER A 145 13.98 0.46 3.28
CA SER A 145 14.47 0.52 1.90
C SER A 145 14.01 -0.68 1.09
N PRO A 146 13.54 -0.47 -0.17
CA PRO A 146 13.25 -1.57 -1.08
C PRO A 146 14.51 -2.37 -1.47
N SER A 147 15.70 -1.77 -1.36
CA SER A 147 16.97 -2.44 -1.67
C SER A 147 17.43 -3.37 -0.55
N LEU A 148 16.76 -3.35 0.62
CA LEU A 148 17.12 -4.19 1.75
C LEU A 148 16.85 -5.67 1.42
N ARG A 149 17.91 -6.48 1.32
CA ARG A 149 17.77 -7.93 1.13
C ARG A 149 17.06 -8.58 2.32
N SER A 150 15.87 -9.10 2.06
CA SER A 150 15.09 -9.92 3.00
C SER A 150 14.69 -11.23 2.30
N PRO A 151 15.52 -12.28 2.34
CA PRO A 151 15.21 -13.52 1.64
C PRO A 151 13.92 -14.16 2.18
N LEU A 152 13.13 -14.75 1.27
CA LEU A 152 11.92 -15.48 1.64
C LEU A 152 12.30 -16.85 2.21
N PRO A 153 11.51 -17.39 3.16
CA PRO A 153 11.82 -18.66 3.82
C PRO A 153 11.66 -19.88 2.90
N HIS A 154 10.99 -19.74 1.75
CA HIS A 154 10.84 -20.80 0.76
C HIS A 154 10.67 -20.22 -0.66
N ASP A 155 10.77 -21.08 -1.66
CA ASP A 155 10.73 -20.79 -3.10
C ASP A 155 9.32 -20.51 -3.67
N GLY A 156 8.29 -20.80 -2.89
CA GLY A 156 6.88 -20.59 -3.25
C GLY A 156 6.20 -21.81 -3.90
N THR A 157 6.89 -22.94 -4.01
CA THR A 157 6.36 -24.19 -4.60
C THR A 157 5.65 -25.08 -3.59
N HIS A 158 5.98 -24.93 -2.30
CA HIS A 158 5.38 -25.68 -1.19
C HIS A 158 4.75 -24.73 -0.16
N TRP A 159 3.55 -25.06 0.34
CA TRP A 159 2.80 -24.22 1.29
C TRP A 159 2.27 -25.06 2.45
N LYS A 160 2.48 -24.60 3.68
CA LYS A 160 1.89 -25.20 4.88
C LYS A 160 0.44 -24.76 5.01
N ILE A 161 -0.43 -25.72 5.34
CA ILE A 161 -1.86 -25.50 5.59
C ILE A 161 -2.09 -25.61 7.10
N LYS A 162 -2.94 -24.74 7.64
CA LYS A 162 -3.39 -24.80 9.03
C LYS A 162 -4.21 -26.09 9.23
N GLN A 163 -3.76 -26.96 10.11
CA GLN A 163 -4.54 -28.14 10.51
C GLN A 163 -5.75 -27.66 11.31
N CYS A 164 -6.95 -27.99 10.83
CA CYS A 164 -8.18 -27.82 11.60
C CYS A 164 -8.34 -29.06 12.48
N PHE A 165 -8.23 -28.88 13.79
CA PHE A 165 -8.75 -29.83 14.78
C PHE A 165 -10.12 -29.33 15.24
#